data_AF-A0AB34YFA9-F1
#
_entry.id   AF-A0AB34YFA9-F1
#
_cell.length_a   1.000
_cell.length_b   1.000
_cell.length_c   1.000
_cell.angle_alpha   90.00
_cell.angle_beta   90.00
_cell.angle_gamma   90.00
#
_symmetry.space_group_name_H-M   'P 1'
#
loop_
_entity.id
_entity.type
_entity.pdbx_description
1 polymer ?
#
loop_
_entity_poly.entity_id
_entity_poly.type
_entity_poly.pdbx_seq_one_letter_code
_entity_poly.pdbx_strand_id
1 'polypeptide(L)' 'MTKVLPVLLVLLMGLHIIKPLGLPGLKRRGDFWKIAVIALFVMSLAVGFHFRES' A
#
# COMPACT_ATOMS: atom_id res chain seq x y z
N MET A 1 18.60 -5.04 -5.57
CA MET A 1 18.02 -4.15 -4.52
C MET A 1 16.77 -3.47 -5.07
N THR A 2 15.64 -4.17 -5.14
CA THR A 2 14.45 -3.72 -5.86
C THR A 2 13.68 -2.69 -5.03
N LYS A 3 14.06 -1.41 -5.13
CA LYS A 3 13.40 -0.29 -4.44
C LYS A 3 12.13 0.20 -5.17
N VAL A 4 11.68 -0.54 -6.18
CA VAL A 4 10.55 -0.16 -7.03
C VAL A 4 9.25 -0.11 -6.23
N LEU A 5 9.01 -1.10 -5.37
CA LEU A 5 7.79 -1.19 -4.57
C LEU A 5 7.57 0.02 -3.62
N PRO A 6 8.55 0.42 -2.78
CA PRO A 6 8.37 1.58 -1.91
C PRO A 6 8.18 2.90 -2.69
N VAL A 7 8.85 3.06 -3.84
CA VAL A 7 8.66 4.24 -4.70
C VAL A 7 7.25 4.29 -5.28
N LEU A 8 6.74 3.16 -5.79
CA LEU A 8 5.37 3.07 -6.30
C LEU A 8 4.31 3.34 -5.21
N LEU A 9 4.54 2.88 -3.99
CA LEU A 9 3.67 3.13 -2.83
C LEU A 9 3.54 4.62 -2.52
N VAL A 10 4.67 5.32 -2.45
CA VAL A 10 4.68 6.77 -2.19
C VAL A 10 4.00 7.52 -3.32
N LEU A 11 4.22 7.13 -4.58
CA LEU A 11 3.52 7.72 -5.73
C LEU A 11 2.01 7.51 -5.66
N LEU A 12 1.55 6.30 -5.32
CA LEU A 12 0.13 5.98 -5.13
C LEU A 12 -0.50 6.81 -4.02
N MET A 13 0.20 6.96 -2.89
CA MET A 13 -0.24 7.81 -1.77
C MET A 13 -0.29 9.29 -2.18
N GLY A 14 0.71 9.77 -2.91
CA GLY A 14 0.76 11.14 -3.45
C GLY A 14 -0.37 11.43 -4.44
N LEU A 15 -0.64 10.50 -5.36
CA LEU A 15 -1.79 10.58 -6.27
C LEU A 15 -3.11 10.62 -5.50
N HIS A 16 -3.24 9.83 -4.43
CA HIS A 16 -4.43 9.82 -3.58
C HIS A 16 -4.66 11.15 -2.84
N ILE A 17 -3.57 11.83 -2.46
CA ILE A 17 -3.64 13.17 -1.87
C ILE A 17 -4.15 14.19 -2.90
N ILE A 18 -3.73 14.11 -4.17
CA ILE A 18 -4.15 15.04 -5.24
C ILE A 18 -5.60 14.77 -5.66
N LYS A 19 -5.95 13.51 -5.91
CA LYS A 19 -7.29 13.08 -6.30
C LYS A 19 -7.65 11.81 -5.53
N PRO A 20 -8.65 11.85 -4.63
CA PRO A 20 -9.09 10.64 -3.95
C PRO A 20 -9.60 9.65 -5.00
N LEU A 21 -9.11 8.41 -4.91
CA LEU A 21 -9.42 7.30 -5.83
C LEU A 21 -10.90 6.89 -5.81
N GLY A 22 -11.70 7.36 -4.84
CA GLY A 22 -13.15 7.16 -4.81
C GLY A 22 -13.58 5.74 -4.43
N LEU A 23 -12.64 4.86 -4.09
CA LEU A 23 -12.90 3.50 -3.65
C LEU A 23 -13.60 3.50 -2.27
N PRO A 24 -14.46 2.51 -1.97
CA PRO A 24 -15.08 2.37 -0.65
C PRO A 24 -13.99 2.20 0.42
N GLY A 25 -13.77 3.24 1.22
CA GLY A 25 -12.69 3.31 2.22
C GLY A 25 -11.54 4.28 1.89
N LEU A 26 -11.44 4.76 0.64
CA LEU A 26 -10.46 5.71 0.12
C LEU A 26 -11.17 6.92 -0.51
N LYS A 27 -12.17 7.44 0.21
CA LYS A 27 -13.05 8.53 -0.27
C LYS A 27 -12.54 9.90 0.14
N ARG A 28 -11.82 9.99 1.26
CA ARG A 28 -11.26 11.23 1.79
C ARG A 28 -9.77 11.27 1.53
N ARG A 29 -9.20 12.46 1.28
CA ARG A 29 -7.75 12.64 1.12
C ARG A 29 -6.97 12.11 2.32
N GLY A 30 -7.55 12.23 3.52
CA GLY A 30 -7.01 11.70 4.77
C GLY A 30 -6.99 10.17 4.86
N ASP A 31 -7.55 9.44 3.89
CA ASP A 31 -7.52 7.97 3.83
C ASP A 31 -6.24 7.41 3.17
N PHE A 32 -5.34 8.27 2.68
CA PHE A 32 -4.11 7.85 1.97
C PHE A 32 -3.25 6.85 2.77
N TRP A 33 -3.24 6.95 4.10
CA TRP A 33 -2.51 6.03 4.99
C TRP A 33 -2.97 4.57 4.88
N LYS A 34 -4.23 4.34 4.49
CA LYS A 34 -4.76 2.98 4.30
C LYS A 34 -4.03 2.22 3.20
N ILE A 35 -3.49 2.93 2.20
CA ILE A 35 -2.67 2.33 1.14
C ILE A 35 -1.41 1.68 1.75
N ALA A 36 -0.73 2.39 2.66
CA ALA A 36 0.45 1.86 3.33
C ALA A 36 0.11 0.68 4.25
N VAL A 37 -1.00 0.77 5.00
CA VAL A 37 -1.46 -0.32 5.88
C VAL A 37 -1.75 -1.58 5.06
N ILE A 38 -2.45 -1.46 3.93
CA ILE A 38 -2.74 -2.60 3.04
C ILE A 38 -1.45 -3.20 2.49
N ALA A 39 -0.52 -2.36 2.02
CA ALA A 39 0.75 -2.85 1.51
C ALA A 39 1.56 -3.59 2.58
N LEU A 40 1.65 -3.04 3.79
CA LEU A 40 2.31 -3.70 4.91
C LEU A 40 1.64 -5.04 5.24
N PHE A 41 0.31 -5.09 5.27
CA PHE A 41 -0.44 -6.32 5.51
C PHE A 41 -0.13 -7.40 4.45
N VAL A 42 -0.16 -7.03 3.16
CA VAL A 42 0.18 -7.96 2.06
C VAL A 42 1.62 -8.43 2.15
N MET A 43 2.58 -7.54 2.49
CA MET A 43 3.97 -7.94 2.66
C MET A 43 4.16 -8.88 3.85
N SER A 44 3.51 -8.62 4.98
CA SER A 44 3.54 -9.51 6.15
C SER A 44 2.98 -10.88 5.82
N LEU A 45 1.88 -10.95 5.05
CA LEU A 45 1.34 -12.21 4.56
C LEU A 45 2.34 -12.91 3.63
N ALA A 46 2.89 -12.22 2.64
CA ALA A 46 3.84 -12.79 1.71
C ALA A 46 5.08 -13.38 2.42
N VAL A 47 5.60 -12.66 3.42
CA VAL A 47 6.71 -13.14 4.25
C VAL A 47 6.29 -14.32 5.12
N GLY A 48 5.11 -14.26 5.75
CA GLY A 48 4.58 -15.36 6.55
C GLY A 48 4.32 -16.63 5.74
N PHE A 49 3.81 -16.49 4.50
CA PHE A 49 3.66 -17.61 3.55
C PHE A 49 5.02 -18.17 3.15
N HIS A 50 5.98 -17.31 2.84
CA HIS A 50 7.33 -17.75 2.51
C HIS A 50 7.96 -18.58 3.63
N PHE A 51 7.81 -18.16 4.90
CA PHE A 51 8.28 -18.93 6.06
C PHE A 51 7.55 -20.25 6.29
N ARG A 52 6.33 -20.41 5.78
CA ARG A 52 5.58 -21.67 5.90
C ARG A 52 6.02 -22.70 4.86
N GLU A 53 6.55 -22.25 3.73
CA GLU A 53 7.02 -23.11 2.63
C GLU A 53 8.51 -23.45 2.71
N SER A 54 9.27 -22.74 3.55
CA SER A 54 10.70 -22.97 3.83
C SER A 54 10.93 -23.99 4.94
#